data_AF-A0A378C112-F1
#
_entry.id   AF-A0A378C112-F1
#
_cell.length_a   1.000
_cell.length_b   1.000
_cell.length_c   1.000
_cell.angle_alpha   90.00
_cell.angle_beta   90.00
_cell.angle_gamma   90.00
#
_symmetry.space_group_name_H-M   'P 1'
#
loop_
_entity.id
_entity.type
_entity.pdbx_description
1 polymer ?
#
loop_
_entity_poly.entity_id
_entity_poly.type
_entity_poly.pdbx_seq_one_letter_code
_entity_poly.pdbx_strand_id
1 'polypeptide(L)'
;MSLAYDLEKDVVNAKRQLGLVPQEFNFNPFETVQQIVVNQAGYYGVERKEALSRSEKYLKQLDLWEKRNERARMLSGGMKRRLMIARALMHEPKLLILDEPTAGVDIELRRSMWGFLKDLNDRGTTIILTTHYLEEAEMLCRNIGIIQHGELVENTSMKALLSKLKSETFILDLVPKSPVPKLEGYQYQLVDTSTLEVEVLREQGINSVFAQLSAQGVQVLSMRNKANRLEELFVTLVHERKGESA
;
A
#
# COMPACT_ATOMS: atom_id res chain seq x y z
N MET A 1 10.79 12.41 -12.68
CA MET A 1 11.67 12.78 -11.56
C MET A 1 13.11 12.74 -12.07
N SER A 2 13.81 13.87 -12.15
CA SER A 2 15.24 13.82 -12.44
C SER A 2 15.99 13.77 -11.10
N LEU A 3 16.56 12.62 -10.76
CA LEU A 3 17.71 12.64 -9.87
C LEU A 3 18.76 13.51 -10.57
N ALA A 4 19.33 14.50 -9.88
CA ALA A 4 20.30 15.43 -10.46
C ALA A 4 21.64 14.76 -10.81
N TYR A 5 21.73 13.44 -10.64
CA TYR A 5 22.94 12.63 -10.73
C TYR A 5 22.65 11.38 -11.56
N ASP A 6 23.56 11.11 -12.50
CA ASP A 6 23.58 9.91 -13.33
C ASP A 6 24.13 8.74 -12.50
N LEU A 7 23.39 7.63 -12.45
CA LEU A 7 23.75 6.45 -11.65
C LEU A 7 25.03 5.77 -12.11
N GLU A 8 25.46 5.96 -13.37
CA GLU A 8 26.69 5.39 -13.90
C GLU A 8 27.89 6.32 -13.69
N LYS A 9 27.66 7.64 -13.72
CA LYS A 9 28.74 8.64 -13.67
C LYS A 9 28.97 9.24 -12.28
N ASP A 10 27.93 9.34 -11.46
CA ASP A 10 28.00 9.92 -10.12
C ASP A 10 27.26 9.04 -9.10
N VAL A 11 27.76 7.81 -8.98
CA VAL A 11 27.23 6.75 -8.11
C VAL A 11 27.11 7.21 -6.66
N VAL A 12 28.10 7.95 -6.15
CA VAL A 12 28.17 8.33 -4.73
C VAL A 12 27.11 9.38 -4.41
N ASN A 13 27.02 10.46 -5.19
CA ASN A 13 26.00 11.47 -4.93
C ASN A 13 24.60 10.95 -5.22
N ALA A 14 24.44 10.08 -6.23
CA ALA A 14 23.18 9.37 -6.45
C ALA A 14 22.77 8.56 -5.22
N LYS A 15 23.64 7.68 -4.70
CA LYS A 15 23.36 6.86 -3.51
C LYS A 15 23.04 7.69 -2.27
N ARG A 16 23.66 8.86 -2.10
CA ARG A 16 23.34 9.79 -1.00
C ARG A 16 21.93 10.35 -1.06
N GLN A 17 21.26 10.33 -2.22
CA GLN A 17 19.86 10.76 -2.34
C GLN A 17 18.86 9.61 -2.10
N LEU A 18 19.34 8.36 -1.97
CA LEU A 18 18.51 7.16 -1.89
C LEU A 18 18.48 6.60 -0.47
N GLY A 19 17.29 6.33 0.04
CA GLY A 19 17.06 5.45 1.19
C GLY A 19 16.58 4.10 0.69
N LEU A 20 17.18 3.01 1.17
CA LEU A 20 16.79 1.64 0.79
C LEU A 20 16.40 0.84 2.03
N VAL A 21 15.23 0.22 1.94
CA VAL A 21 14.70 -0.72 2.94
C VAL A 21 14.48 -2.06 2.23
N PRO A 22 15.43 -3.02 2.32
CA PRO A 22 15.26 -4.35 1.77
C PRO A 22 14.22 -5.20 2.54
N GLN A 23 13.78 -6.29 1.92
CA GLN A 23 12.89 -7.27 2.54
C GLN A 23 13.53 -7.94 3.77
N GLU A 24 14.83 -8.27 3.71
CA GLU A 24 15.56 -8.91 4.82
C GLU A 24 16.20 -7.90 5.80
N PHE A 25 16.29 -8.29 7.08
CA PHE A 25 16.97 -7.48 8.09
C PHE A 25 18.49 -7.57 7.93
N ASN A 26 19.16 -6.44 7.78
CA ASN A 26 20.61 -6.39 7.52
C ASN A 26 21.37 -5.45 8.48
N PHE A 27 20.95 -5.36 9.74
CA PHE A 27 21.69 -4.66 10.79
C PHE A 27 22.31 -5.64 11.81
N ASN A 28 23.31 -5.17 12.54
CA ASN A 28 23.97 -5.98 13.56
C ASN A 28 23.00 -6.27 14.73
N PRO A 29 22.72 -7.55 15.06
CA PRO A 29 21.76 -7.90 16.11
C PRO A 29 22.20 -7.52 17.53
N PHE A 30 23.50 -7.23 17.73
CA PHE A 30 24.07 -6.91 19.03
C PHE A 30 24.14 -5.40 19.34
N GLU A 31 23.98 -4.56 18.32
CA GLU A 31 23.91 -3.11 18.49
C GLU A 31 22.55 -2.68 19.06
N THR A 32 22.54 -1.55 19.78
CA THR A 32 21.30 -0.94 20.21
C THR A 32 20.58 -0.27 19.04
N VAL A 33 19.26 -0.11 19.17
CA VAL A 33 18.43 0.59 18.20
C VAL A 33 18.99 1.97 17.83
N GLN A 34 19.40 2.76 18.83
CA GLN A 34 20.00 4.08 18.59
C GLN A 34 21.36 3.99 17.90
N GLN A 35 22.20 3.04 18.27
CA GLN A 35 23.51 2.83 17.64
C GLN A 35 23.35 2.56 16.15
N ILE A 36 22.41 1.67 15.78
CA ILE A 36 22.15 1.31 14.37
C ILE A 36 21.82 2.55 13.53
N VAL A 37 20.89 3.39 13.99
CA VAL A 37 20.47 4.56 13.20
C VAL A 37 21.53 5.67 13.19
N VAL A 38 22.22 5.91 14.31
CA VAL A 38 23.28 6.93 14.38
C VAL A 38 24.50 6.52 13.54
N ASN A 39 24.90 5.24 13.57
CA ASN A 39 25.99 4.72 12.77
C ASN A 39 25.68 4.84 11.27
N GLN A 40 24.44 4.52 10.87
CA GLN A 40 24.00 4.73 9.49
C GLN A 40 24.17 6.18 9.04
N ALA A 41 23.72 7.14 9.86
CA ALA A 41 23.84 8.56 9.56
C ALA A 41 25.31 8.96 9.31
N GLY A 42 26.23 8.42 10.12
CA GLY A 42 27.66 8.63 9.99
C GLY A 42 28.24 8.16 8.64
N TYR A 43 27.78 7.00 8.12
CA TYR A 43 28.20 6.53 6.80
C TYR A 43 27.80 7.47 5.64
N TYR A 44 26.75 8.28 5.85
CA TYR A 44 26.30 9.30 4.89
C TYR A 44 26.86 10.69 5.18
N GLY A 45 27.78 10.83 6.15
CA GLY A 45 28.43 12.10 6.49
C GLY A 45 27.58 13.02 7.37
N VAL A 46 26.54 12.52 8.02
CA VAL A 46 25.75 13.29 8.98
C VAL A 46 26.54 13.42 10.29
N GLU A 47 26.73 14.65 10.77
CA GLU A 47 27.42 14.90 12.03
C GLU A 47 26.71 14.22 13.21
N ARG A 48 27.48 13.74 14.19
CA ARG A 48 26.94 12.97 15.33
C ARG A 48 25.84 13.71 16.10
N LYS A 49 26.00 15.03 16.30
CA LYS A 49 25.01 15.85 17.02
C LYS A 49 23.67 15.87 16.28
N GLU A 50 23.73 16.07 14.97
CA GLU A 50 22.56 16.05 14.09
C GLU A 50 21.95 14.64 14.01
N ALA A 51 22.78 13.60 13.89
CA ALA A 51 22.35 12.21 13.88
C ALA A 51 21.59 11.83 15.16
N LEU A 52 21.99 12.33 16.33
CA LEU A 52 21.26 12.10 17.59
C LEU A 52 19.89 12.78 17.59
N SER A 53 19.79 14.00 17.07
CA SER A 53 18.51 14.71 16.92
C SER A 53 17.57 13.99 15.95
N ARG A 54 18.08 13.57 14.78
CA ARG A 54 17.33 12.79 13.80
C ARG A 54 16.92 11.42 14.33
N SER A 55 17.78 10.78 15.10
CA SER A 55 17.49 9.50 15.76
C SER A 55 16.28 9.64 16.67
N GLU A 56 16.21 10.70 17.49
CA GLU A 56 15.05 10.95 18.34
C GLU A 56 13.78 11.22 17.51
N LYS A 57 13.87 12.09 16.50
CA LYS A 57 12.76 12.40 15.58
C LYS A 57 12.17 11.13 14.96
N TYR A 58 12.98 10.34 14.27
CA TYR A 58 12.50 9.18 13.51
C TYR A 58 12.12 8.00 14.40
N LEU A 59 12.84 7.75 15.49
CA LEU A 59 12.44 6.69 16.42
C LEU A 59 11.15 7.04 17.17
N LYS A 60 10.85 8.32 17.45
CA LYS A 60 9.55 8.72 17.99
C LYS A 60 8.42 8.54 16.98
N GLN A 61 8.61 8.98 15.73
CA GLN A 61 7.60 8.85 14.67
C GLN A 61 7.26 7.39 14.33
N LEU A 62 8.14 6.45 14.67
CA LEU A 62 7.99 5.01 14.42
C LEU A 62 7.79 4.19 15.71
N ASP A 63 7.45 4.83 16.83
CA ASP A 63 7.22 4.22 18.15
C ASP A 63 8.32 3.25 18.63
N LEU A 64 9.58 3.66 18.46
CA LEU A 64 10.78 2.91 18.86
C LEU A 64 11.67 3.67 19.86
N TRP A 65 11.33 4.90 20.23
CA TRP A 65 12.18 5.73 21.09
C TRP A 65 12.43 5.15 22.49
N GLU A 66 11.40 4.56 23.10
CA GLU A 66 11.54 3.91 24.41
C GLU A 66 12.43 2.65 24.34
N LYS A 67 12.59 2.08 23.13
CA LYS A 67 13.43 0.91 22.84
C LYS A 67 14.84 1.28 22.37
N ARG A 68 15.20 2.57 22.35
CA ARG A 68 16.47 3.07 21.77
C ARG A 68 17.74 2.40 22.34
N ASN A 69 17.68 1.98 23.62
CA ASN A 69 18.78 1.33 24.32
C ASN A 69 18.73 -0.20 24.28
N GLU A 70 17.68 -0.79 23.72
CA GLU A 70 17.58 -2.24 23.56
C GLU A 70 18.38 -2.72 22.36
N ARG A 71 18.92 -3.94 22.46
CA ARG A 71 19.61 -4.59 21.34
C ARG A 71 18.63 -5.01 20.27
N ALA A 72 19.00 -4.87 19.00
CA ALA A 72 18.10 -5.13 17.89
C ALA A 72 17.58 -6.58 17.82
N ARG A 73 18.34 -7.56 18.34
CA ARG A 73 17.86 -8.95 18.47
C ARG A 73 16.63 -9.12 19.36
N MET A 74 16.40 -8.19 20.30
CA MET A 74 15.27 -8.24 21.25
C MET A 74 13.98 -7.66 20.65
N LEU A 75 14.06 -7.03 19.48
CA LEU A 75 12.90 -6.47 18.80
C LEU A 75 12.04 -7.55 18.13
N SER A 76 10.72 -7.35 18.10
CA SER A 76 9.81 -8.13 17.26
C SER A 76 10.06 -7.87 15.77
N GLY A 77 9.52 -8.72 14.88
CA GLY A 77 9.65 -8.53 13.43
C GLY A 77 9.15 -7.16 12.95
N GLY A 78 7.96 -6.73 13.40
CA GLY A 78 7.42 -5.41 13.09
C GLY A 78 8.28 -4.25 13.63
N MET A 79 8.85 -4.39 14.83
CA MET A 79 9.79 -3.41 15.37
C MET A 79 11.09 -3.32 14.55
N LYS A 80 11.62 -4.46 14.10
CA LYS A 80 12.79 -4.50 13.21
C LYS A 80 12.51 -3.83 11.88
N ARG A 81 11.31 -4.02 11.32
CA ARG A 81 10.88 -3.37 10.07
C ARG A 81 10.79 -1.85 10.21
N ARG A 82 10.20 -1.36 11.29
CA ARG A 82 10.20 0.09 11.62
C ARG A 82 11.61 0.64 11.81
N LEU A 83 12.51 -0.12 12.45
CA LEU A 83 13.90 0.27 12.60
C LEU A 83 14.62 0.39 11.24
N MET A 84 14.34 -0.50 10.29
CA MET A 84 14.90 -0.40 8.93
C MET A 84 14.48 0.88 8.23
N ILE A 85 13.21 1.29 8.37
CA ILE A 85 12.70 2.54 7.83
C ILE A 85 13.38 3.73 8.52
N ALA A 86 13.43 3.75 9.85
CA ALA A 86 14.12 4.80 10.60
C ALA A 86 15.57 4.96 10.14
N ARG A 87 16.28 3.83 9.98
CA ARG A 87 17.66 3.79 9.49
C ARG A 87 17.79 4.40 8.10
N ALA A 88 16.90 4.06 7.17
CA ALA A 88 16.94 4.58 5.79
C ALA A 88 16.67 6.09 5.70
N LEU A 89 16.08 6.70 6.73
CA LEU A 89 15.74 8.13 6.76
C LEU A 89 16.79 9.02 7.43
N MET A 90 17.83 8.43 8.03
CA MET A 90 18.81 9.17 8.83
C MET A 90 19.60 10.23 8.05
N HIS A 91 19.77 10.02 6.75
CA HIS A 91 20.40 10.98 5.83
C HIS A 91 19.39 11.82 5.05
N GLU A 92 18.10 11.73 5.36
CA GLU A 92 16.98 12.47 4.75
C GLU A 92 16.97 12.37 3.21
N PRO A 93 16.79 11.15 2.67
CA PRO A 93 16.83 10.91 1.23
C PRO A 93 15.67 11.60 0.49
N LYS A 94 15.91 11.95 -0.78
CA LYS A 94 14.87 12.45 -1.69
C LYS A 94 14.01 11.32 -2.25
N LEU A 95 14.58 10.12 -2.38
CA LEU A 95 13.89 8.92 -2.86
C LEU A 95 14.07 7.79 -1.85
N LEU A 96 12.96 7.27 -1.33
CA LEU A 96 12.91 6.10 -0.47
C LEU A 96 12.40 4.89 -1.29
N ILE A 97 13.13 3.79 -1.24
CA ILE A 97 12.77 2.52 -1.89
C ILE A 97 12.47 1.51 -0.79
N LEU A 98 11.27 0.95 -0.82
CA LEU A 98 10.73 0.02 0.15
C LEU A 98 10.42 -1.31 -0.53
N ASP A 99 11.07 -2.36 -0.07
CA ASP A 99 10.83 -3.71 -0.57
C ASP A 99 9.93 -4.50 0.39
N GLU A 100 8.67 -4.69 -0.02
CA GLU A 100 7.59 -5.30 0.77
C GLU A 100 7.50 -4.80 2.22
N PRO A 101 7.38 -3.48 2.46
CA PRO A 101 7.60 -2.89 3.77
C PRO A 101 6.64 -3.42 4.85
N THR A 102 5.47 -3.94 4.50
CA THR A 102 4.46 -4.43 5.45
C THR A 102 4.38 -5.96 5.56
N ALA A 103 5.25 -6.70 4.88
CA ALA A 103 5.27 -8.17 4.97
C ALA A 103 5.54 -8.65 6.40
N GLY A 104 4.68 -9.56 6.89
CA GLY A 104 4.79 -10.13 8.23
C GLY A 104 4.48 -9.18 9.39
N VAL A 105 3.90 -8.00 9.10
CA VAL A 105 3.48 -7.01 10.11
C VAL A 105 1.97 -7.16 10.35
N ASP A 106 1.55 -7.04 11.61
CA ASP A 106 0.12 -7.05 11.99
C ASP A 106 -0.65 -5.85 11.42
N ILE A 107 -1.97 -5.93 11.46
CA ILE A 107 -2.88 -4.97 10.81
C ILE A 107 -2.76 -3.56 11.41
N GLU A 108 -2.62 -3.45 12.73
CA GLU A 108 -2.56 -2.17 13.42
C GLU A 108 -1.26 -1.43 13.08
N LEU A 109 -0.12 -2.13 13.19
CA LEU A 109 1.18 -1.60 12.82
C LEU A 109 1.25 -1.24 11.33
N ARG A 110 0.61 -2.02 10.46
CA ARG A 110 0.51 -1.73 9.02
C ARG A 110 -0.13 -0.38 8.77
N ARG A 111 -1.28 -0.10 9.40
CA ARG A 111 -1.99 1.18 9.24
C ARG A 111 -1.18 2.37 9.75
N SER A 112 -0.52 2.22 10.91
CA SER A 112 0.38 3.27 11.43
C SER A 112 1.52 3.56 10.45
N MET A 113 2.15 2.51 9.91
CA MET A 113 3.22 2.65 8.93
C MET A 113 2.76 3.29 7.62
N TRP A 114 1.56 2.97 7.15
CA TRP A 114 0.96 3.63 5.98
C TRP A 114 0.74 5.12 6.21
N GLY A 115 0.21 5.51 7.37
CA GLY A 115 0.07 6.91 7.75
C GLY A 115 1.41 7.64 7.73
N PHE A 116 2.43 7.05 8.35
CA PHE A 116 3.78 7.60 8.35
C PHE A 116 4.37 7.77 6.94
N LEU A 117 4.24 6.77 6.07
CA LEU A 117 4.75 6.84 4.69
C LEU A 117 4.01 7.89 3.86
N LYS A 118 2.70 8.04 4.07
CA LYS A 118 1.90 9.07 3.42
C LYS A 118 2.34 10.47 3.85
N ASP A 119 2.49 10.71 5.15
CA ASP A 119 2.99 11.98 5.69
C ASP A 119 4.41 12.30 5.20
N LEU A 120 5.25 11.28 5.03
CA LEU A 120 6.58 11.43 4.45
C LEU A 120 6.50 11.82 2.96
N ASN A 121 5.59 11.21 2.20
CA ASN A 121 5.37 11.55 0.79
C ASN A 121 4.80 12.97 0.62
N ASP A 122 3.88 13.37 1.47
CA ASP A 122 3.27 14.70 1.46
C ASP A 122 4.28 15.81 1.81
N ARG A 123 5.32 15.48 2.60
CA ARG A 123 6.47 16.36 2.86
C ARG A 123 7.49 16.43 1.72
N GLY A 124 7.27 15.71 0.62
CA GLY A 124 8.05 15.81 -0.61
C GLY A 124 9.05 14.67 -0.86
N THR A 125 9.15 13.67 0.02
CA THR A 125 9.96 12.48 -0.25
C THR A 125 9.26 11.63 -1.32
N THR A 126 9.96 11.29 -2.39
CA THR A 126 9.43 10.32 -3.36
C THR A 126 9.59 8.91 -2.80
N ILE A 127 8.58 8.07 -2.96
CA ILE A 127 8.59 6.70 -2.45
C ILE A 127 8.34 5.75 -3.61
N ILE A 128 9.19 4.73 -3.74
CA ILE A 128 8.96 3.54 -4.56
C ILE A 128 8.75 2.37 -3.60
N LEU A 129 7.68 1.63 -3.84
CA LEU A 129 7.18 0.56 -2.98
C LEU A 129 6.92 -0.65 -3.87
N THR A 130 7.50 -1.79 -3.54
CA THR A 130 7.10 -3.08 -4.11
C THR A 130 6.22 -3.80 -3.10
N THR A 131 5.13 -4.39 -3.59
CA THR A 131 4.20 -5.13 -2.74
C THR A 131 3.40 -6.11 -3.59
N HIS A 132 3.09 -7.25 -3.00
CA HIS A 132 2.07 -8.17 -3.49
C HIS A 132 0.70 -7.92 -2.84
N TYR A 133 0.62 -7.00 -1.86
CA TYR A 133 -0.63 -6.61 -1.23
C TYR A 133 -1.26 -5.46 -2.01
N LEU A 134 -2.27 -5.78 -2.82
CA LEU A 134 -2.96 -4.81 -3.68
C LEU A 134 -3.62 -3.67 -2.88
N GLU A 135 -4.13 -3.94 -1.68
CA GLU A 135 -4.68 -2.92 -0.77
C GLU A 135 -3.63 -1.86 -0.40
N GLU A 136 -2.37 -2.25 -0.21
CA GLU A 136 -1.28 -1.33 0.11
C GLU A 136 -1.00 -0.38 -1.06
N ALA A 137 -0.96 -0.93 -2.27
CA ALA A 137 -0.80 -0.12 -3.48
C ALA A 137 -1.96 0.87 -3.65
N GLU A 138 -3.20 0.42 -3.45
CA GLU A 138 -4.39 1.29 -3.56
C GLU A 138 -4.38 2.42 -2.52
N MET A 139 -3.96 2.14 -1.29
CA MET A 139 -3.94 3.11 -0.20
C MET A 139 -2.80 4.13 -0.29
N LEU A 140 -1.63 3.74 -0.81
CA LEU A 140 -0.41 4.56 -0.78
C LEU A 140 -0.04 5.18 -2.12
N CYS A 141 -0.38 4.54 -3.25
CA CYS A 141 0.20 4.88 -4.55
C CYS A 141 -0.71 5.77 -5.40
N ARG A 142 -0.10 6.80 -6.00
CA ARG A 142 -0.73 7.60 -7.07
C ARG A 142 -0.58 6.94 -8.45
N ASN A 143 0.53 6.26 -8.66
CA ASN A 143 0.88 5.54 -9.89
C ASN A 143 1.25 4.11 -9.55
N ILE A 144 0.98 3.20 -10.47
CA ILE A 144 1.23 1.77 -10.30
C ILE A 144 1.92 1.22 -11.55
N GLY A 145 2.93 0.41 -11.32
CA GLY A 145 3.55 -0.45 -12.32
C GLY A 145 3.27 -1.90 -11.97
N ILE A 146 2.77 -2.68 -12.93
CA ILE A 146 2.57 -4.12 -12.74
C ILE A 146 3.67 -4.83 -13.50
N ILE A 147 4.42 -5.69 -12.81
CA ILE A 147 5.52 -6.47 -13.37
C ILE A 147 5.09 -7.94 -13.41
N GLN A 148 5.25 -8.58 -14.57
CA GLN A 148 4.99 -9.99 -14.77
C GLN A 148 6.12 -10.61 -15.59
N HIS A 149 6.68 -11.73 -15.15
CA HIS A 149 7.79 -12.42 -15.82
C HIS A 149 8.99 -11.52 -16.18
N GLY A 150 9.27 -10.50 -15.35
CA GLY A 150 10.36 -9.56 -15.56
C GLY A 150 10.03 -8.38 -16.49
N GLU A 151 8.81 -8.32 -17.03
CA GLU A 151 8.37 -7.23 -17.91
C GLU A 151 7.36 -6.32 -17.22
N LEU A 152 7.43 -5.02 -17.49
CA LEU A 152 6.45 -4.04 -17.06
C LEU A 152 5.22 -4.12 -17.97
N VAL A 153 4.17 -4.80 -17.50
CA VAL A 153 2.95 -5.05 -18.30
C VAL A 153 1.95 -3.90 -18.22
N GLU A 154 1.99 -3.12 -17.13
CA GLU A 154 1.18 -1.91 -16.96
C GLU A 154 1.99 -0.81 -16.30
N ASN A 155 1.74 0.43 -16.70
CA ASN A 155 2.33 1.63 -16.11
C ASN A 155 1.33 2.78 -16.25
N THR A 156 0.59 3.06 -15.18
CA THR A 156 -0.50 4.03 -15.23
C THR A 156 -0.80 4.64 -13.86
N SER A 157 -1.69 5.63 -13.82
CA SER A 157 -2.20 6.14 -12.54
C SER A 157 -3.15 5.13 -11.91
N MET A 158 -3.21 5.09 -10.56
CA MET A 158 -4.16 4.24 -9.85
C MET A 158 -5.61 4.51 -10.30
N LYS A 159 -5.95 5.78 -10.50
CA LYS A 159 -7.25 6.21 -11.02
C LYS A 159 -7.55 5.63 -12.41
N ALA A 160 -6.58 5.67 -13.31
CA ALA A 160 -6.75 5.14 -14.66
C ALA A 160 -6.83 3.60 -14.66
N LEU A 161 -6.04 2.92 -13.81
CA LEU A 161 -6.12 1.47 -13.66
C LEU A 161 -7.52 1.05 -13.17
N LEU A 162 -7.99 1.64 -12.07
CA LEU A 162 -9.33 1.37 -11.51
C LEU A 162 -10.46 1.72 -12.49
N SER A 163 -10.22 2.65 -13.42
CA SER A 163 -11.19 3.01 -14.45
C SER A 163 -11.35 1.97 -15.56
N LYS A 164 -10.45 0.98 -15.67
CA LYS A 164 -10.57 -0.13 -16.62
C LYS A 164 -11.65 -1.13 -16.21
N LEU A 165 -12.10 -1.11 -14.95
CA LEU A 165 -13.24 -1.91 -14.51
C LEU A 165 -14.51 -1.47 -15.25
N LYS A 166 -15.14 -2.43 -15.93
CA LYS A 166 -16.39 -2.24 -16.67
C LYS A 166 -17.61 -2.27 -15.74
N SER A 167 -17.49 -2.98 -14.63
CA SER A 167 -18.51 -3.17 -13.62
C SER A 167 -17.95 -2.96 -12.22
N GLU A 168 -18.85 -2.64 -11.28
CA GLU A 168 -18.59 -2.69 -9.85
C GLU A 168 -19.64 -3.60 -9.20
N THR A 169 -19.19 -4.48 -8.31
CA THR A 169 -20.10 -5.34 -7.53
C THR A 169 -20.41 -4.68 -6.19
N PHE A 170 -21.68 -4.47 -5.93
CA PHE A 170 -22.20 -3.91 -4.69
C PHE A 170 -22.84 -5.00 -3.84
N ILE A 171 -22.62 -4.95 -2.54
CA ILE A 171 -23.33 -5.74 -1.54
C ILE A 171 -24.34 -4.83 -0.85
N LEU A 172 -25.61 -5.17 -0.95
CA LEU A 172 -26.74 -4.47 -0.35
C LEU A 172 -27.29 -5.31 0.79
N ASP A 173 -27.31 -4.73 2.00
CA ASP A 173 -27.99 -5.34 3.14
C ASP A 173 -29.45 -4.90 3.11
N LEU A 174 -30.37 -5.86 3.06
CA LEU A 174 -31.80 -5.68 2.97
C LEU A 174 -32.44 -5.87 4.34
N VAL A 175 -33.63 -5.29 4.54
CA VAL A 175 -34.44 -5.56 5.74
C VAL A 175 -34.77 -7.06 5.81
N PRO A 176 -34.62 -7.73 6.97
CA PRO A 176 -34.99 -9.12 7.12
C PRO A 176 -36.46 -9.39 6.73
N LYS A 177 -36.72 -10.51 6.07
CA LYS A 177 -38.04 -10.89 5.52
C LYS A 177 -38.55 -9.97 4.40
N SER A 178 -37.65 -9.23 3.73
CA SER A 178 -37.99 -8.55 2.49
C SER A 178 -38.48 -9.54 1.42
N PRO A 179 -39.35 -9.11 0.49
CA PRO A 179 -39.66 -9.87 -0.72
C PRO A 179 -38.38 -10.25 -1.47
N VAL A 180 -38.40 -11.39 -2.17
CA VAL A 180 -37.27 -11.80 -3.00
C VAL A 180 -37.09 -10.79 -4.13
N PRO A 181 -35.94 -10.07 -4.19
CA PRO A 181 -35.75 -9.01 -5.16
C PRO A 181 -35.61 -9.58 -6.58
N LYS A 182 -36.27 -8.93 -7.53
CA LYS A 182 -36.09 -9.15 -8.96
C LYS A 182 -35.51 -7.91 -9.62
N LEU A 183 -34.31 -8.04 -10.20
CA LEU A 183 -33.67 -6.95 -10.94
C LEU A 183 -33.63 -7.27 -12.44
N GLU A 184 -34.14 -6.35 -13.25
CA GLU A 184 -34.04 -6.39 -14.70
C GLU A 184 -32.80 -5.61 -15.15
N GLY A 185 -32.01 -6.21 -16.05
CA GLY A 185 -30.83 -5.59 -16.64
C GLY A 185 -29.55 -5.66 -15.80
N TYR A 186 -29.58 -6.30 -14.63
CA TYR A 186 -28.43 -6.48 -13.74
C TYR A 186 -28.12 -7.96 -13.56
N GLN A 187 -26.83 -8.30 -13.46
CA GLN A 187 -26.43 -9.58 -12.90
C GLN A 187 -26.42 -9.45 -11.38
N TYR A 188 -27.11 -10.36 -10.70
CA TYR A 188 -27.21 -10.32 -9.24
C TYR A 188 -27.41 -11.70 -8.65
N GLN A 189 -27.04 -11.83 -7.39
CA GLN A 189 -27.25 -13.04 -6.61
C GLN A 189 -27.68 -12.68 -5.20
N LEU A 190 -28.71 -13.34 -4.71
CA LEU A 190 -29.10 -13.28 -3.31
C LEU A 190 -28.23 -14.28 -2.53
N VAL A 191 -27.30 -13.78 -1.72
CA VAL A 191 -26.33 -14.59 -0.96
C VAL A 191 -27.01 -15.28 0.22
N ASP A 192 -27.92 -14.58 0.89
CA ASP A 192 -28.75 -15.08 1.98
C ASP A 192 -30.11 -14.32 2.00
N THR A 193 -30.95 -14.53 3.02
CA THR A 193 -32.30 -13.92 3.10
C THR A 193 -32.32 -12.39 3.17
N SER A 194 -31.18 -11.75 3.38
CA SER A 194 -31.02 -10.30 3.56
C SER A 194 -29.84 -9.69 2.79
N THR A 195 -28.95 -10.48 2.18
CA THR A 195 -27.76 -9.96 1.50
C THR A 195 -27.87 -10.15 -0.01
N LEU A 196 -27.89 -9.04 -0.76
CA LEU A 196 -27.97 -9.04 -2.21
C LEU A 196 -26.66 -8.54 -2.81
N GLU A 197 -26.02 -9.35 -3.65
CA GLU A 197 -24.90 -8.93 -4.49
C GLU A 197 -25.42 -8.52 -5.87
N VAL A 198 -25.04 -7.33 -6.33
CA VAL A 198 -25.43 -6.80 -7.63
C VAL A 198 -24.21 -6.29 -8.37
N GLU A 199 -23.95 -6.85 -9.54
CA GLU A 199 -22.96 -6.31 -10.48
C GLU A 199 -23.61 -5.20 -11.31
N VAL A 200 -22.99 -4.03 -11.28
CA VAL A 200 -23.48 -2.82 -11.95
C VAL A 200 -22.46 -2.38 -12.98
N LEU A 201 -22.85 -2.37 -14.26
CA LEU A 201 -22.01 -1.78 -15.31
C LEU A 201 -21.93 -0.27 -15.12
N ARG A 202 -20.78 0.31 -15.44
CA ARG A 202 -20.50 1.73 -15.23
C ARG A 202 -21.46 2.68 -15.95
N GLU A 203 -21.94 2.26 -17.12
CA GLU A 203 -22.91 3.01 -17.95
C GLU A 203 -24.37 2.84 -17.51
N GLN A 204 -24.69 1.76 -16.78
CA GLN A 204 -26.03 1.52 -16.25
C GLN A 204 -26.29 2.36 -14.99
N GLY A 205 -25.28 2.48 -14.13
CA GLY A 205 -25.39 3.16 -12.84
C GLY A 205 -26.26 2.40 -11.82
N ILE A 206 -26.10 2.76 -10.54
CA ILE A 206 -26.72 2.03 -9.43
C ILE A 206 -28.15 2.47 -9.10
N ASN A 207 -28.57 3.66 -9.53
CA ASN A 207 -29.86 4.24 -9.12
C ASN A 207 -31.07 3.40 -9.55
N SER A 208 -31.00 2.74 -10.71
CA SER A 208 -32.09 1.87 -11.20
C SER A 208 -32.24 0.62 -10.33
N VAL A 209 -31.16 0.10 -9.74
CA VAL A 209 -31.22 -0.97 -8.74
C VAL A 209 -32.10 -0.55 -7.56
N PHE A 210 -31.83 0.61 -6.96
CA PHE A 210 -32.61 1.12 -5.82
C PHE A 210 -34.07 1.39 -6.19
N ALA A 211 -34.34 1.91 -7.39
CA ALA A 211 -35.70 2.15 -7.87
C ALA A 211 -36.50 0.84 -8.00
N GLN A 212 -35.90 -0.20 -8.59
CA GLN A 212 -36.54 -1.51 -8.74
C GLN A 212 -36.79 -2.19 -7.39
N LEU A 213 -35.83 -2.13 -6.45
CA LEU A 213 -36.00 -2.65 -5.10
C LEU A 213 -37.12 -1.93 -4.35
N SER A 214 -37.15 -0.59 -4.43
CA SER A 214 -38.19 0.22 -3.76
C SER A 214 -39.59 -0.07 -4.31
N ALA A 215 -39.73 -0.25 -5.62
CA ALA A 215 -41.01 -0.59 -6.26
C ALA A 215 -41.56 -1.96 -5.80
N GLN A 216 -40.66 -2.85 -5.37
CA GLN A 216 -41.01 -4.17 -4.82
C GLN A 216 -41.21 -4.15 -3.30
N GLY A 217 -41.09 -2.99 -2.65
CA GLY A 217 -41.14 -2.87 -1.19
C GLY A 217 -39.91 -3.45 -0.49
N VAL A 218 -38.81 -3.67 -1.21
CA VAL A 218 -37.53 -4.13 -0.66
C VAL A 218 -36.75 -2.90 -0.19
N GLN A 219 -36.46 -2.84 1.11
CA GLN A 219 -35.70 -1.74 1.70
C GLN A 219 -34.23 -2.13 1.88
N VAL A 220 -33.33 -1.26 1.40
CA VAL A 220 -31.88 -1.38 1.58
C VAL A 220 -31.48 -0.62 2.85
N LEU A 221 -30.87 -1.31 3.80
CA LEU A 221 -30.34 -0.78 5.05
C LEU A 221 -28.94 -0.19 4.86
N SER A 222 -28.11 -0.85 4.06
CA SER A 222 -26.69 -0.53 3.91
C SER A 222 -26.18 -0.97 2.54
N MET A 223 -25.14 -0.30 2.06
CA MET A 223 -24.44 -0.63 0.82
C MET A 223 -22.94 -0.56 1.05
N ARG A 224 -22.24 -1.57 0.54
CA ARG A 224 -20.78 -1.59 0.47
C ARG A 224 -20.32 -2.12 -0.88
N ASN A 225 -19.16 -1.70 -1.34
CA ASN A 225 -18.52 -2.35 -2.47
C ASN A 225 -18.03 -3.73 -2.03
N LYS A 226 -18.17 -4.73 -2.90
CA LYS A 226 -17.45 -5.99 -2.73
C LYS A 226 -15.96 -5.66 -2.84
N ALA A 227 -15.20 -5.99 -1.80
CA ALA A 227 -13.79 -5.66 -1.74
C ALA A 227 -13.02 -6.40 -2.86
N ASN A 228 -11.94 -5.75 -3.32
CA ASN A 228 -10.89 -6.27 -4.22
C ASN A 228 -11.01 -5.93 -5.72
N ARG A 229 -11.50 -4.73 -6.04
CA ARG A 229 -11.43 -4.12 -7.39
C ARG A 229 -10.06 -4.25 -8.06
N LEU A 230 -8.99 -3.97 -7.32
CA LEU A 230 -7.63 -4.06 -7.85
C LEU A 230 -7.19 -5.51 -8.10
N GLU A 231 -7.69 -6.46 -7.30
CA GLU A 231 -7.42 -7.90 -7.47
C GLU A 231 -8.11 -8.45 -8.70
N GLU A 232 -9.38 -8.12 -8.90
CA GLU A 232 -10.12 -8.51 -10.11
C GLU A 232 -9.44 -8.00 -11.38
N LEU A 233 -8.98 -6.74 -11.37
CA LEU A 233 -8.19 -6.18 -12.46
C LEU A 233 -6.89 -6.93 -12.67
N PHE A 234 -6.16 -7.22 -11.58
CA PHE A 234 -4.90 -7.93 -11.64
C PHE A 234 -5.08 -9.34 -12.24
N VAL A 235 -6.07 -10.08 -11.78
CA VAL A 235 -6.40 -11.42 -12.31
C VAL A 235 -6.74 -11.33 -13.81
N THR A 236 -7.56 -10.36 -14.21
CA THR A 236 -7.93 -10.15 -15.61
C THR A 236 -6.70 -9.87 -16.49
N LEU A 237 -5.84 -8.93 -16.09
CA LEU A 237 -4.62 -8.57 -16.80
C LEU A 237 -3.66 -9.75 -16.97
N VAL A 238 -3.54 -10.60 -15.94
CA VAL A 238 -2.69 -11.80 -15.97
C VAL A 238 -3.26 -12.87 -16.91
N HIS A 239 -4.59 -12.95 -17.08
CA HIS A 239 -5.24 -13.94 -17.95
C HIS A 239 -5.28 -13.52 -19.42
N GLU A 240 -5.54 -12.25 -19.73
CA GLU A 240 -5.63 -11.76 -21.12
C GLU A 240 -4.33 -12.03 -21.91
N ARG A 241 -3.15 -11.81 -21.30
CA ARG A 241 -1.86 -12.07 -21.96
C ARG A 241 -1.49 -13.55 -22.13
N LYS A 242 -2.01 -14.45 -21.30
CA LYS A 242 -1.83 -15.90 -21.53
C LYS A 242 -2.55 -16.36 -22.79
N GLY A 243 -3.62 -15.67 -23.19
CA GLY A 243 -4.33 -15.92 -24.45
C GLY A 243 -3.63 -15.36 -25.68
N GLU A 244 -2.80 -14.32 -25.54
CA GLU A 244 -2.01 -13.75 -26.65
C GLU A 244 -0.70 -14.51 -26.93
N SER A 245 -0.28 -15.38 -26.00
CA SER A 245 0.95 -16.18 -26.11
C SER A 245 0.69 -17.65 -26.46
N ALA A 246 -0.52 -17.99 -26.92
CA ALA A 246 -0.95 -19.35 -27.30
C ALA A 246 -1.25 -19.46 -28.79
#